data_AF-A0AAE0DVN0-F1
#
_entry.id   AF-A0AAE0DVN0-F1
#
_cell.length_a   1.000
_cell.length_b   1.000
_cell.length_c   1.000
_cell.angle_alpha   90.00
_cell.angle_beta   90.00
_cell.angle_gamma   90.00
#
_symmetry.space_group_name_H-M   'P 1'
#
loop_
_entity.id
_entity.type
_entity.pdbx_description
1 polymer ?
#
loop_
_entity_poly.entity_id
_entity_poly.type
_entity_poly.pdbx_seq_one_letter_code
_entity_poly.pdbx_strand_id
1 'polypeptide(L)'
;MPFSPACQHVSEVAAYRLVFLDSNSVFYESLYVYDVANARVRPALRILKQNLTLMSAILTDRAQALAIKEVMKAAFEAYLMVLLAGGCSRIFYRSDHEMVEEDFDSLKRVFCTCGEGLIAEDVVDREAETVEGVVALMGQQTEQLIEDFSILSCETSGLGVVGTGQKLPMPPTTGRWNRADPNTILRVLCHRNDRAANQFLKKSFQLAKRR
;
A
#
# COMPACT_ATOMS: atom_id res chain seq x y z
N MET A 1 1.46 -30.78 8.05
CA MET A 1 2.68 -30.46 8.82
C MET A 1 2.95 -28.98 8.61
N PRO A 2 2.95 -28.13 9.64
CA PRO A 2 3.38 -26.74 9.48
C PRO A 2 4.84 -26.70 9.01
N PHE A 3 5.20 -25.67 8.24
CA PHE A 3 6.60 -25.45 7.84
C PHE A 3 7.48 -25.24 9.07
N SER A 4 8.77 -25.59 8.97
CA SER A 4 9.70 -25.23 10.03
C SER A 4 9.82 -23.70 10.09
N PRO A 5 10.03 -23.12 11.29
CA PRO A 5 10.27 -21.67 11.43
C PRO A 5 11.41 -21.17 10.54
N ALA A 6 12.43 -22.01 10.30
CA ALA A 6 13.53 -21.70 9.40
C ALA A 6 13.07 -21.58 7.94
N CYS A 7 12.23 -22.49 7.45
CA CYS A 7 11.68 -22.41 6.09
C CYS A 7 10.82 -21.16 5.91
N GLN A 8 9.99 -20.82 6.90
CA GLN A 8 9.18 -19.61 6.87
C GLN A 8 10.05 -18.36 6.78
N HIS A 9 11.06 -18.26 7.64
CA HIS A 9 11.97 -17.11 7.66
C HIS A 9 12.76 -16.96 6.35
N VAL A 10 13.25 -18.06 5.77
CA VAL A 10 13.95 -18.03 4.48
C VAL A 10 13.03 -17.58 3.36
N SER A 11 11.79 -18.08 3.31
CA SER A 11 10.80 -17.67 2.31
C SER A 11 10.44 -16.19 2.44
N GLU A 12 10.26 -15.69 3.66
CA GLU A 12 9.99 -14.28 3.94
C GLU A 12 11.16 -13.41 3.44
N VAL A 13 12.39 -13.65 3.91
CA VAL A 13 13.56 -12.85 3.50
C VAL A 13 13.78 -12.89 1.99
N ALA A 14 13.62 -14.06 1.35
CA ALA A 14 13.72 -14.21 -0.09
C ALA A 14 12.64 -13.42 -0.84
N ALA A 15 11.39 -13.43 -0.35
CA ALA A 15 10.29 -12.69 -0.93
C ALA A 15 10.51 -11.17 -0.86
N TYR A 16 10.93 -10.65 0.30
CA TYR A 16 11.24 -9.23 0.45
C TYR A 16 12.39 -8.80 -0.46
N ARG A 17 13.44 -9.62 -0.58
CA ARG A 17 14.51 -9.34 -1.53
C ARG A 17 13.99 -9.31 -2.97
N LEU A 18 13.22 -10.31 -3.38
CA LEU A 18 12.67 -10.39 -4.73
C LEU A 18 11.83 -9.16 -5.09
N VAL A 19 10.98 -8.72 -4.16
CA VAL A 19 10.05 -7.61 -4.40
C VAL A 19 10.73 -6.24 -4.25
N PHE A 20 11.41 -5.99 -3.13
CA PHE A 20 11.93 -4.67 -2.79
C PHE A 20 13.31 -4.37 -3.38
N LEU A 21 14.11 -5.39 -3.70
CA LEU A 21 15.43 -5.20 -4.32
C LEU A 21 15.39 -5.58 -5.80
N ASP A 22 15.08 -6.84 -6.12
CA ASP A 22 15.22 -7.34 -7.48
C ASP A 22 14.14 -6.78 -8.42
N SER A 23 12.95 -6.49 -7.89
CA SER A 23 11.82 -5.89 -8.64
C SER A 23 11.63 -4.39 -8.35
N ASN A 24 12.60 -3.74 -7.70
CA ASN A 24 12.49 -2.34 -7.28
C ASN A 24 12.18 -1.40 -8.46
N SER A 25 12.83 -1.63 -9.60
CA SER A 25 12.70 -0.83 -10.81
C SER A 25 11.26 -0.74 -11.31
N VAL A 26 10.49 -1.84 -11.24
CA VAL A 26 9.10 -1.90 -11.70
C VAL A 26 8.07 -1.58 -10.62
N PHE A 27 8.42 -1.74 -9.34
CA PHE A 27 7.61 -1.30 -8.20
C PHE A 27 7.95 0.13 -7.79
N TYR A 28 8.97 0.32 -6.94
CA TYR A 28 9.24 1.58 -6.27
C TYR A 28 9.82 2.68 -7.15
N GLU A 29 10.52 2.37 -8.23
CA GLU A 29 11.07 3.42 -9.11
C GLU A 29 10.11 3.85 -10.22
N SER A 30 9.11 3.03 -10.55
CA SER A 30 8.23 3.29 -11.72
C SER A 30 6.76 3.48 -11.38
N LEU A 31 6.18 2.66 -10.48
CA LEU A 31 4.73 2.65 -10.25
C LEU A 31 4.23 4.01 -9.76
N TYR A 32 3.29 4.62 -10.49
CA TYR A 32 2.65 5.91 -10.24
C TYR A 32 3.58 7.12 -10.15
N VAL A 33 4.81 7.00 -10.67
CA VAL A 33 5.72 8.14 -10.74
C VAL A 33 5.18 9.16 -11.75
N TYR A 34 5.10 10.41 -11.31
CA TYR A 34 4.47 11.57 -11.96
C TYR A 34 2.94 11.52 -12.01
N ASP A 35 2.34 10.48 -12.60
CA ASP A 35 0.89 10.33 -12.66
C ASP A 35 0.44 8.87 -12.77
N VAL A 36 -0.79 8.60 -12.34
CA VAL A 36 -1.35 7.23 -12.32
C VAL A 36 -1.60 6.70 -13.73
N ALA A 37 -2.15 7.51 -14.64
CA ALA A 37 -2.59 7.05 -15.95
C ALA A 37 -1.44 6.52 -16.82
N ASN A 38 -0.25 7.12 -16.72
CA ASN A 38 0.92 6.77 -17.53
C ASN A 38 1.85 5.76 -16.85
N ALA A 39 1.81 5.63 -15.52
CA ALA A 39 2.73 4.79 -14.75
C ALA A 39 2.02 3.65 -14.00
N ARG A 40 1.11 2.96 -14.69
CA ARG A 40 0.27 1.86 -14.15
C ARG A 40 1.06 0.61 -13.75
N VAL A 41 0.43 -0.28 -12.98
CA VAL A 41 1.03 -1.52 -12.41
C VAL A 41 1.49 -2.58 -13.43
N ARG A 42 1.07 -2.46 -14.70
CA ARG A 42 1.26 -3.52 -15.72
C ARG A 42 2.70 -4.06 -15.85
N PRO A 43 3.77 -3.25 -15.84
CA PRO A 43 5.14 -3.75 -15.88
C PRO A 43 5.49 -4.62 -14.66
N ALA A 44 5.09 -4.19 -13.45
CA ALA A 44 5.30 -4.95 -12.22
C ALA A 44 4.57 -6.29 -12.25
N LEU A 45 3.32 -6.33 -12.73
CA LEU A 45 2.56 -7.58 -12.87
C LEU A 45 3.23 -8.56 -13.84
N ARG A 46 3.83 -8.07 -14.93
CA ARG A 46 4.54 -8.92 -15.90
C ARG A 46 5.75 -9.59 -15.24
N ILE A 47 6.60 -8.81 -14.55
CA ILE A 47 7.78 -9.34 -13.85
C ILE A 47 7.36 -10.31 -12.75
N LEU A 48 6.33 -9.96 -11.98
CA LEU A 48 5.82 -10.82 -10.92
C LEU A 48 5.34 -12.18 -11.46
N LYS A 49 4.56 -12.20 -12.55
CA LYS A 49 4.11 -13.45 -13.19
C LYS A 49 5.28 -14.32 -13.66
N GLN A 50 6.31 -13.71 -14.25
CA GLN A 50 7.52 -14.41 -14.67
C GLN A 50 8.25 -15.03 -13.48
N ASN A 51 8.42 -14.27 -12.39
CA ASN A 51 9.05 -14.74 -11.16
C ASN A 51 8.27 -15.90 -10.52
N LEU A 52 6.95 -15.80 -10.45
CA LEU A 52 6.09 -16.85 -9.92
C LEU A 52 6.16 -18.13 -10.77
N THR A 53 6.16 -17.99 -12.10
CA THR A 53 6.31 -19.14 -13.01
C THR A 53 7.66 -19.83 -12.82
N LEU A 54 8.74 -19.06 -12.69
CA LEU A 54 10.07 -19.60 -12.44
C LEU A 54 10.13 -20.32 -11.08
N MET A 55 9.57 -19.71 -10.02
CA MET A 55 9.50 -20.32 -8.70
C MET A 55 8.77 -21.67 -8.72
N SER A 56 7.62 -21.75 -9.40
CA SER A 56 6.87 -23.00 -9.55
C SER A 56 7.63 -24.06 -10.35
N ALA A 57 8.57 -23.67 -11.20
CA ALA A 57 9.41 -24.62 -11.95
C ALA A 57 10.59 -25.16 -11.14
N ILE A 58 11.12 -24.41 -10.16
CA ILE A 58 12.35 -24.76 -9.44
C ILE A 58 12.12 -25.26 -8.01
N LEU A 59 11.01 -24.87 -7.37
CA LEU A 59 10.69 -25.26 -6.00
C LEU A 59 9.90 -26.58 -5.99
N THR A 60 10.09 -27.36 -4.93
CA THR A 60 9.24 -28.53 -4.67
C THR A 60 7.85 -28.10 -4.22
N ASP A 61 6.82 -28.90 -4.52
CA ASP A 61 5.39 -28.59 -4.25
C ASP A 61 5.14 -28.10 -2.81
N ARG A 62 5.85 -28.67 -1.83
CA ARG A 62 5.73 -28.25 -0.43
C ARG A 62 6.24 -26.83 -0.22
N ALA A 63 7.37 -26.44 -0.81
CA ALA A 63 7.94 -25.10 -0.62
C ALA A 63 7.22 -24.01 -1.44
N GLN A 64 6.58 -24.39 -2.56
CA GLN A 64 5.92 -23.45 -3.48
C GLN A 64 4.84 -22.61 -2.79
N ALA A 65 3.87 -23.26 -2.12
CA ALA A 65 2.75 -22.54 -1.51
C ALA A 65 3.22 -21.49 -0.48
N LEU A 66 4.20 -21.84 0.35
CA LEU A 66 4.79 -20.91 1.33
C LEU A 66 5.53 -19.75 0.64
N ALA A 67 6.38 -20.05 -0.33
CA ALA A 67 7.16 -19.04 -1.03
C ALA A 67 6.27 -18.04 -1.78
N ILE A 68 5.26 -18.53 -2.51
CA ILE A 68 4.30 -17.67 -3.22
C ILE A 68 3.51 -16.82 -2.22
N LYS A 69 3.11 -17.38 -1.07
CA LYS A 69 2.41 -16.61 -0.04
C LYS A 69 3.26 -15.45 0.49
N GLU A 70 4.54 -15.69 0.77
CA GLU A 70 5.43 -14.61 1.24
C GLU A 70 5.70 -13.57 0.15
N VAL A 71 5.82 -13.98 -1.13
CA VAL A 71 5.91 -13.03 -2.26
C VAL A 71 4.64 -12.19 -2.39
N MET A 72 3.46 -12.77 -2.18
CA MET A 72 2.19 -12.05 -2.18
C MET A 72 2.17 -10.95 -1.11
N LYS A 73 2.50 -11.31 0.13
CA LYS A 73 2.57 -10.35 1.24
C LYS A 73 3.56 -9.23 0.96
N ALA A 74 4.77 -9.57 0.50
CA ALA A 74 5.78 -8.57 0.14
C ALA A 74 5.31 -7.65 -1.01
N ALA A 75 4.61 -8.17 -2.02
CA ALA A 75 4.07 -7.38 -3.12
C ALA A 75 2.97 -6.41 -2.66
N PHE A 76 2.09 -6.83 -1.75
CA PHE A 76 1.07 -5.97 -1.15
C PHE A 76 1.70 -4.87 -0.30
N GLU A 77 2.74 -5.19 0.48
CA GLU A 77 3.48 -4.19 1.23
C GLU A 77 4.23 -3.20 0.34
N ALA A 78 4.83 -3.66 -0.77
CA ALA A 78 5.46 -2.77 -1.74
C ALA A 78 4.42 -1.84 -2.40
N TYR A 79 3.22 -2.33 -2.69
CA TYR A 79 2.12 -1.50 -3.20
C TYR A 79 1.70 -0.43 -2.19
N LEU A 80 1.53 -0.78 -0.91
CA LEU A 80 1.26 0.18 0.17
C LEU A 80 2.39 1.21 0.33
N MET A 81 3.63 0.75 0.22
CA MET A 81 4.82 1.61 0.32
C MET A 81 4.86 2.62 -0.82
N VAL A 82 4.48 2.23 -2.03
CA VAL A 82 4.29 3.14 -3.17
C VAL A 82 3.20 4.19 -2.90
N LEU A 83 2.05 3.79 -2.35
CA LEU A 83 0.93 4.70 -2.11
C LEU A 83 1.18 5.69 -0.95
N LEU A 84 1.80 5.24 0.13
CA LEU A 84 1.87 5.98 1.41
C LEU A 84 3.26 6.51 1.75
N ALA A 85 4.30 5.99 1.12
CA ALA A 85 5.71 6.30 1.40
C ALA A 85 6.56 6.44 0.12
N GLY A 86 5.91 6.61 -1.03
CA GLY A 86 6.56 6.60 -2.34
C GLY A 86 7.26 7.90 -2.75
N GLY A 87 7.49 8.84 -1.82
CA GLY A 87 8.18 10.09 -2.10
C GLY A 87 7.35 11.14 -2.83
N CYS A 88 7.95 12.31 -3.09
CA CYS A 88 7.23 13.46 -3.65
C CYS A 88 6.89 13.36 -5.15
N SER A 89 7.49 12.40 -5.87
CA SER A 89 7.22 12.15 -7.29
C SER A 89 5.87 11.47 -7.54
N ARG A 90 5.15 11.06 -6.49
CA ARG A 90 3.84 10.40 -6.59
C ARG A 90 2.76 11.29 -6.05
N ILE A 91 1.81 11.56 -6.93
CA ILE A 91 0.77 12.56 -6.74
C ILE A 91 -0.55 11.89 -7.16
N PHE A 92 -1.56 11.95 -6.31
CA PHE A 92 -2.84 11.29 -6.55
C PHE A 92 -4.00 12.27 -6.50
N TYR A 93 -4.88 12.18 -7.50
CA TYR A 93 -6.19 12.81 -7.53
C TYR A 93 -7.26 11.82 -7.07
N ARG A 94 -8.40 12.31 -6.59
CA ARG A 94 -9.52 11.44 -6.22
C ARG A 94 -10.01 10.63 -7.42
N SER A 95 -9.96 11.23 -8.62
CA SER A 95 -10.29 10.57 -9.89
C SER A 95 -9.38 9.39 -10.23
N ASP A 96 -8.18 9.30 -9.64
CA ASP A 96 -7.27 8.18 -9.90
C ASP A 96 -7.69 6.91 -9.15
N HIS A 97 -8.62 7.00 -8.20
CA HIS A 97 -9.03 5.90 -7.34
C HIS A 97 -9.43 4.65 -8.12
N GLU A 98 -10.28 4.79 -9.15
CA GLU A 98 -10.73 3.64 -9.96
C GLU A 98 -9.56 2.92 -10.65
N MET A 99 -8.56 3.67 -11.14
CA MET A 99 -7.37 3.09 -11.76
C MET A 99 -6.47 2.39 -10.74
N VAL A 100 -6.34 2.95 -9.54
CA VAL A 100 -5.56 2.36 -8.45
C VAL A 100 -6.23 1.11 -7.91
N GLU A 101 -7.56 1.09 -7.85
CA GLU A 101 -8.37 -0.08 -7.48
C GLU A 101 -8.25 -1.19 -8.53
N GLU A 102 -8.42 -0.88 -9.81
CA GLU A 102 -8.24 -1.83 -10.92
C GLU A 102 -6.83 -2.45 -10.92
N ASP A 103 -5.81 -1.64 -10.66
CA ASP A 103 -4.42 -2.08 -10.60
C ASP A 103 -4.18 -3.02 -9.40
N PHE A 104 -4.77 -2.73 -8.25
CA PHE A 104 -4.68 -3.61 -7.08
C PHE A 104 -5.44 -4.93 -7.30
N ASP A 105 -6.64 -4.89 -7.87
CA ASP A 105 -7.39 -6.09 -8.25
C ASP A 105 -6.61 -6.95 -9.25
N SER A 106 -5.92 -6.30 -10.19
CA SER A 106 -5.03 -7.00 -11.13
C SER A 106 -3.86 -7.66 -10.42
N LEU A 107 -3.31 -7.04 -9.37
CA LEU A 107 -2.28 -7.63 -8.52
C LEU A 107 -2.80 -8.84 -7.74
N LYS A 108 -3.97 -8.75 -7.09
CA LYS A 108 -4.61 -9.90 -6.41
C LYS A 108 -4.79 -11.07 -7.36
N ARG A 109 -5.34 -10.82 -8.56
CA ARG A 109 -5.56 -11.85 -9.59
C ARG A 109 -4.29 -12.59 -10.01
N VAL A 110 -3.11 -11.99 -9.92
CA VAL A 110 -1.85 -12.71 -10.19
C VAL A 110 -1.69 -13.89 -9.24
N PHE A 111 -2.00 -13.72 -7.96
CA PHE A 111 -1.83 -14.76 -6.96
C PHE A 111 -2.95 -15.80 -6.99
N CYS A 112 -4.16 -15.43 -7.43
CA CYS A 112 -5.24 -16.40 -7.67
C CYS A 112 -4.97 -17.28 -8.90
N THR A 113 -4.41 -16.70 -9.99
CA THR A 113 -4.22 -17.41 -11.27
C THR A 113 -2.88 -18.12 -11.41
N CYS A 114 -1.77 -17.50 -10.99
CA CYS A 114 -0.45 -18.15 -11.04
C CYS A 114 -0.21 -19.07 -9.84
N GLY A 115 -1.04 -18.95 -8.79
CA GLY A 115 -1.06 -19.82 -7.63
C GLY A 115 -2.23 -20.78 -7.61
N GLU A 116 -2.83 -21.13 -8.76
CA GLU A 116 -4.01 -22.00 -8.83
C GLU A 116 -3.78 -23.31 -8.05
N GLY A 117 -4.54 -23.51 -6.97
CA GLY A 117 -4.39 -24.64 -6.04
C GLY A 117 -3.28 -24.50 -4.98
N LEU A 118 -2.43 -23.47 -5.04
CA LEU A 118 -1.35 -23.18 -4.08
C LEU A 118 -1.76 -22.16 -3.01
N ILE A 119 -2.59 -21.18 -3.36
CA ILE A 119 -3.15 -20.20 -2.41
C ILE A 119 -4.66 -20.16 -2.59
N ALA A 120 -5.39 -20.33 -1.49
CA ALA A 120 -6.84 -20.20 -1.48
C ALA A 120 -7.25 -18.72 -1.56
N GLU A 121 -8.32 -18.43 -2.28
CA GLU A 121 -8.81 -17.06 -2.52
C GLU A 121 -9.09 -16.30 -1.21
N ASP A 122 -9.63 -16.97 -0.19
CA ASP A 122 -9.87 -16.38 1.13
C ASP A 122 -8.60 -15.94 1.87
N VAL A 123 -7.45 -16.55 1.56
CA VAL A 123 -6.15 -16.13 2.08
C VAL A 123 -5.67 -14.87 1.34
N VAL A 124 -5.91 -14.78 0.03
CA VAL A 124 -5.58 -13.58 -0.75
C VAL A 124 -6.39 -12.40 -0.24
N ASP A 125 -7.70 -12.57 -0.10
CA ASP A 125 -8.61 -11.51 0.36
C ASP A 125 -8.24 -11.02 1.76
N ARG A 126 -7.96 -11.93 2.70
CA ARG A 126 -7.56 -11.58 4.07
C ARG A 126 -6.27 -10.77 4.12
N GLU A 127 -5.26 -11.17 3.35
CA GLU A 127 -3.97 -10.46 3.32
C GLU A 127 -4.11 -9.12 2.54
N ALA A 128 -5.11 -8.99 1.66
CA ALA A 128 -5.41 -7.78 0.90
C ALA A 128 -6.16 -6.71 1.68
N GLU A 129 -6.87 -7.05 2.77
CA GLU A 129 -7.75 -6.15 3.54
C GLU A 129 -7.11 -4.78 3.87
N THR A 130 -5.83 -4.78 4.24
CA THR A 130 -5.11 -3.54 4.58
C THR A 130 -4.92 -2.65 3.36
N VAL A 131 -4.59 -3.25 2.21
CA VAL A 131 -4.42 -2.52 0.96
C VAL A 131 -5.75 -1.97 0.47
N GLU A 132 -6.81 -2.77 0.52
CA GLU A 132 -8.17 -2.36 0.15
C GLU A 132 -8.66 -1.20 1.03
N GLY A 133 -8.39 -1.26 2.33
CA GLY A 133 -8.70 -0.16 3.24
C GLY A 133 -8.00 1.14 2.87
N VAL A 134 -6.74 1.07 2.43
CA VAL A 134 -5.97 2.24 1.97
C VAL A 134 -6.45 2.74 0.61
N VAL A 135 -6.72 1.83 -0.33
CA VAL A 135 -7.29 2.17 -1.65
C VAL A 135 -8.65 2.86 -1.48
N ALA A 136 -9.48 2.40 -0.54
CA ALA A 136 -10.75 3.05 -0.21
C ALA A 136 -10.56 4.49 0.31
N LEU A 137 -9.57 4.75 1.15
CA LEU A 137 -9.22 6.13 1.56
C LEU A 137 -8.86 7.01 0.35
N MET A 138 -8.27 6.42 -0.71
CA MET A 138 -7.93 7.18 -1.91
C MET A 138 -9.17 7.63 -2.71
N GLY A 139 -10.32 6.98 -2.53
CA GLY A 139 -11.59 7.36 -3.16
C GLY A 139 -12.40 8.39 -2.36
N GLN A 140 -12.06 8.63 -1.10
CA GLN A 140 -12.80 9.54 -0.22
C GLN A 140 -12.64 11.02 -0.61
N GLN A 141 -13.62 11.82 -0.19
CA GLN A 141 -13.54 13.27 -0.28
C GLN A 141 -12.47 13.80 0.68
N THR A 142 -11.74 14.83 0.26
CA THR A 142 -10.64 15.38 1.05
C THR A 142 -11.14 16.00 2.36
N GLU A 143 -12.33 16.58 2.36
CA GLU A 143 -13.00 17.10 3.56
C GLU A 143 -13.28 15.97 4.56
N GLN A 144 -13.74 14.81 4.10
CA GLN A 144 -13.98 13.64 4.95
C GLN A 144 -12.66 13.11 5.53
N LEU A 145 -11.61 13.00 4.72
CA LEU A 145 -10.28 12.57 5.19
C LEU A 145 -9.74 13.51 6.28
N ILE A 146 -9.95 14.82 6.15
CA ILE A 146 -9.54 15.81 7.15
C ILE A 146 -10.36 15.67 8.43
N GLU A 147 -11.67 15.46 8.33
CA GLU A 147 -12.57 15.24 9.47
C GLU A 147 -12.17 13.98 10.23
N ASP A 148 -12.07 12.84 9.54
CA ASP A 148 -11.68 11.54 10.11
C ASP A 148 -10.31 11.62 10.78
N PHE A 149 -9.33 12.25 10.10
CA PHE A 149 -8.01 12.49 10.67
C PHE A 149 -8.08 13.31 11.96
N SER A 150 -8.90 14.36 11.99
CA SER A 150 -9.03 15.25 13.14
C SER A 150 -9.66 14.54 14.33
N ILE A 151 -10.72 13.75 14.11
CA ILE A 151 -11.39 12.94 15.14
C ILE A 151 -10.39 11.96 15.75
N LEU A 152 -9.74 11.14 14.91
CA LEU A 152 -8.80 10.10 15.37
C LEU A 152 -7.56 10.69 16.08
N SER A 153 -7.09 11.86 15.63
CA SER A 153 -5.97 12.55 16.26
C SER A 153 -6.34 13.12 17.64
N CYS A 154 -7.57 13.60 17.83
CA CYS A 154 -8.07 14.08 19.11
C CYS A 154 -8.20 12.92 20.12
N GLU A 155 -8.83 11.82 19.70
CA GLU A 155 -9.01 10.60 20.51
C GLU A 155 -7.67 10.04 20.99
N THR A 156 -6.69 9.96 20.08
CA THR A 156 -5.35 9.43 20.41
C THR A 156 -4.57 10.34 21.36
N SER A 157 -4.84 11.64 21.35
CA SER A 157 -4.10 12.63 22.14
C SER A 157 -4.76 12.98 23.48
N GLY A 158 -5.96 12.44 23.76
CA GLY A 158 -6.76 12.82 24.93
C GLY A 158 -7.22 14.28 24.92
N LEU A 159 -7.13 14.95 23.77
CA LEU A 159 -7.58 16.33 23.58
C LEU A 159 -9.05 16.30 23.16
N GLY A 160 -9.93 17.01 23.86
CA GLY A 160 -11.34 17.17 23.46
C GLY A 160 -11.47 17.82 22.07
N VAL A 161 -12.66 17.75 21.45
CA VAL A 161 -12.95 18.21 20.08
C VAL A 161 -12.26 19.53 19.77
N VAL A 162 -11.23 19.45 18.93
CA VAL A 162 -10.36 20.58 18.60
C VAL A 162 -11.07 21.46 17.56
N GLY A 163 -11.29 22.73 17.90
CA GLY A 163 -11.89 23.72 17.00
C GLY A 163 -11.02 24.02 15.77
N THR A 164 -11.65 24.55 14.72
CA THR A 164 -11.02 24.92 13.45
C THR A 164 -9.91 25.96 13.67
N GLY A 165 -8.64 25.51 13.67
CA GLY A 165 -7.46 26.40 13.69
C GLY A 165 -6.40 26.13 14.76
N GLN A 166 -6.59 25.14 15.64
CA GLN A 166 -5.52 24.69 16.53
C GLN A 166 -4.58 23.70 15.82
N LYS A 167 -3.28 23.74 16.18
CA LYS A 167 -2.26 22.82 15.65
C LYS A 167 -2.59 21.40 16.10
N LEU A 168 -2.99 20.54 15.16
CA LEU A 168 -3.11 19.11 15.41
C LEU A 168 -1.72 18.51 15.66
N PRO A 169 -1.57 17.57 16.61
CA PRO A 169 -0.30 16.90 16.83
C PRO A 169 0.06 16.03 15.63
N MET A 170 1.35 15.90 15.35
CA MET A 170 1.83 14.95 14.35
C MET A 170 1.57 13.53 14.89
N PRO A 171 0.85 12.66 14.15
CA PRO A 171 0.61 11.29 14.60
C PRO A 171 1.92 10.50 14.60
N PRO A 172 2.10 9.57 15.57
CA PRO A 172 3.29 8.71 15.59
C PRO A 172 3.28 7.74 14.40
N THR A 173 4.46 7.36 13.93
CA THR A 173 4.59 6.25 12.98
C THR A 173 4.42 4.92 13.72
N THR A 174 3.31 4.24 13.48
CA THR A 174 2.95 2.97 14.15
C THR A 174 3.62 1.73 13.55
N GLY A 175 4.28 1.88 12.40
CA GLY A 175 4.88 0.76 11.66
C GLY A 175 3.86 -0.19 11.03
N ARG A 176 2.57 0.14 11.09
CA ARG A 176 1.47 -0.62 10.48
C ARG A 176 0.55 0.32 9.74
N TRP A 177 0.08 -0.11 8.57
CA TRP A 177 -0.93 0.63 7.82
C TRP A 177 -2.32 0.17 8.24
N ASN A 178 -3.24 1.12 8.41
CA ASN A 178 -4.64 0.81 8.70
C ASN A 178 -5.51 1.99 8.28
N ARG A 179 -6.69 1.74 7.71
CA ARG A 179 -7.60 2.81 7.30
C ARG A 179 -8.07 3.73 8.45
N ALA A 180 -8.08 3.21 9.68
CA ALA A 180 -8.45 3.93 10.90
C ALA A 180 -7.22 4.45 11.68
N ASP A 181 -6.01 4.37 11.10
CA ASP A 181 -4.80 4.94 11.68
C ASP A 181 -4.60 6.39 11.19
N PRO A 182 -4.46 7.39 12.09
CA PRO A 182 -4.32 8.79 11.69
C PRO A 182 -3.06 9.05 10.87
N ASN A 183 -1.96 8.32 11.10
CA ASN A 183 -0.74 8.45 10.30
C ASN A 183 -0.93 7.93 8.86
N THR A 184 -1.74 6.89 8.66
CA THR A 184 -2.14 6.40 7.33
C THR A 184 -2.97 7.44 6.57
N ILE A 185 -4.00 8.01 7.21
CA ILE A 185 -4.83 9.07 6.60
C ILE A 185 -3.99 10.31 6.27
N LEU A 186 -3.10 10.72 7.19
CA LEU A 186 -2.20 11.85 6.95
C LEU A 186 -1.30 11.61 5.74
N ARG A 187 -0.82 10.38 5.52
CA ARG A 187 -0.02 10.02 4.34
C ARG A 187 -0.84 10.09 3.06
N VAL A 188 -2.09 9.62 3.05
CA VAL A 188 -2.99 9.82 1.91
C VAL A 188 -3.16 11.30 1.61
N LEU A 189 -3.43 12.14 2.62
CA LEU A 189 -3.51 13.60 2.47
C LEU A 189 -2.21 14.20 1.92
N CYS A 190 -1.05 13.72 2.37
CA CYS A 190 0.26 14.20 1.90
C CYS A 190 0.52 13.94 0.41
N HIS A 191 -0.09 12.90 -0.17
CA HIS A 191 0.02 12.60 -1.59
C HIS A 191 -1.20 13.09 -2.41
N ARG A 192 -2.25 13.59 -1.75
CA ARG A 192 -3.46 14.13 -2.39
C ARG A 192 -3.20 15.48 -3.05
N ASN A 193 -3.47 15.58 -4.35
CA ASN A 193 -3.29 16.82 -5.10
C ASN A 193 -4.58 17.61 -5.32
N ASP A 194 -5.03 18.27 -4.27
CA ASP A 194 -6.08 19.27 -4.38
C ASP A 194 -5.83 20.45 -3.44
N ARG A 195 -6.66 21.48 -3.57
CA ARG A 195 -6.52 22.72 -2.79
C ARG A 195 -6.79 22.50 -1.30
N ALA A 196 -7.74 21.64 -0.94
CA ALA A 196 -8.18 21.42 0.43
C ALA A 196 -7.08 20.72 1.25
N ALA A 197 -6.52 19.62 0.73
CA ALA A 197 -5.43 18.89 1.36
C ALA A 197 -4.20 19.79 1.55
N ASN A 198 -3.80 20.51 0.51
CA ASN A 198 -2.67 21.44 0.56
C ASN A 198 -2.88 22.55 1.61
N GLN A 199 -4.08 23.13 1.70
CA GLN A 199 -4.38 24.16 2.68
C GLN A 199 -4.37 23.61 4.11
N PHE A 200 -4.93 22.42 4.31
CA PHE A 200 -4.92 21.73 5.60
C PHE A 200 -3.49 21.43 6.06
N LEU A 201 -2.69 20.76 5.23
CA LEU A 201 -1.31 20.38 5.56
C LEU A 201 -0.44 21.61 5.88
N LYS A 202 -0.61 22.70 5.13
CA LYS A 202 0.12 23.96 5.38
C LYS A 202 -0.29 24.60 6.71
N LYS A 203 -1.58 24.64 7.04
CA LYS A 203 -2.09 25.28 8.25
C LYS A 203 -1.79 24.45 9.51
N SER A 204 -2.02 23.15 9.45
CA SER A 204 -1.93 22.25 10.60
C SER A 204 -0.48 21.82 10.89
N PHE A 205 0.32 21.59 9.85
CA PHE A 205 1.65 20.96 9.98
C PHE A 205 2.80 21.75 9.36
N GLN A 206 2.54 22.89 8.72
CA GLN A 206 3.55 23.69 8.01
C GLN A 206 4.29 22.91 6.90
N LEU A 207 3.64 21.87 6.36
CA LEU A 207 4.18 21.11 5.24
C LEU A 207 4.01 21.91 3.94
N ALA A 208 5.08 22.00 3.16
CA ALA A 208 5.08 22.75 1.91
C ALA A 208 4.30 22.04 0.80
N LYS A 209 3.82 22.81 -0.18
CA LYS A 209 3.16 22.30 -1.39
C LYS A 209 4.14 21.43 -2.20
N ARG A 210 3.73 20.22 -2.58
CA ARG A 210 4.48 19.40 -3.54
C ARG A 210 4.28 19.97 -4.95
N ARG A 211 5.38 20.09 -5.71
CA ARG A 211 5.38 20.59 -7.10
C ARG A 211 5.14 19.44 -8.06
#